data_AF-A0A2G1YNZ9-F1
#
_entry.id   AF-A0A2G1YNZ9-F1
#
_cell.length_a   1.000
_cell.length_b   1.000
_cell.length_c   1.000
_cell.angle_alpha   90.00
_cell.angle_beta   90.00
_cell.angle_gamma   90.00
#
_symmetry.space_group_name_H-M   'P 1'
#
loop_
_entity.id
_entity.type
_entity.pdbx_description
1 polymer ?
#
loop_
_entity_poly.entity_id
_entity_poly.type
_entity_poly.pdbx_seq_one_letter_code
_entity_poly.pdbx_strand_id
1 'polypeptide(L)' 'MINILKKELTIYTALLTLLIFLMHPDMLSDPTIRLGLMQDKANYIHPLLYTFFVYLILFFLRAISGFIAKLFEKK' A
#
# COMPACT_ATOMS: atom_id res chain seq x y z
N MET A 1 6.61 -18.73 8.16
CA MET A 1 6.52 -18.19 6.79
C MET A 1 5.09 -17.80 6.42
N ILE A 2 4.11 -18.72 6.46
CA ILE A 2 2.73 -18.42 6.04
C ILE A 2 2.07 -17.30 6.86
N ASN A 3 2.32 -17.23 8.17
CA ASN A 3 1.77 -16.19 9.03
C ASN A 3 2.37 -14.80 8.74
N ILE A 4 3.65 -14.75 8.34
CA ILE A 4 4.30 -13.50 7.94
C ILE A 4 3.71 -13.01 6.62
N LEU A 5 3.57 -13.91 5.64
CA LEU A 5 2.94 -13.57 4.36
C LEU A 5 1.50 -13.09 4.54
N LYS A 6 0.69 -13.76 5.38
CA LYS A 6 -0.66 -13.31 5.72
C LYS A 6 -0.65 -11.92 6.34
N LYS A 7 0.26 -11.66 7.29
CA LYS A 7 0.37 -10.35 7.94
C LYS A 7 0.72 -9.25 6.93
N GLU A 8 1.74 -9.43 6.11
CA GLU A 8 2.13 -8.42 5.13
C GLU A 8 1.06 -8.22 4.06
N LEU A 9 0.35 -9.28 3.65
CA LEU A 9 -0.81 -9.17 2.75
C LEU A 9 -1.93 -8.34 3.39
N THR A 10 -2.24 -8.57 4.67
CA THR A 10 -3.22 -7.75 5.40
C THR A 10 -2.82 -6.27 5.44
N ILE A 11 -1.54 -5.98 5.74
CA ILE A 11 -1.02 -4.60 5.77
C ILE A 11 -1.14 -3.96 4.38
N TYR A 12 -0.75 -4.68 3.33
CA TYR A 12 -0.83 -4.20 1.96
C TYR A 12 -2.26 -3.93 1.53
N THR A 13 -3.19 -4.86 1.77
CA THR A 13 -4.61 -4.70 1.43
C THR A 13 -5.23 -3.55 2.21
N ALA A 14 -4.89 -3.37 3.50
CA ALA A 14 -5.36 -2.23 4.29
C ALA A 14 -4.85 -0.90 3.71
N LEU A 15 -3.57 -0.82 3.35
CA LEU A 15 -2.99 0.36 2.69
C LEU A 15 -3.64 0.63 1.33
N LEU A 16 -3.87 -0.41 0.52
CA LEU A 16 -4.52 -0.29 -0.78
C LEU A 16 -5.91 0.32 -0.64
N THR A 17 -6.73 -0.24 0.25
CA THR A 17 -8.09 0.25 0.51
C THR A 17 -8.07 1.70 0.99
N LEU A 18 -7.19 2.03 1.94
CA LEU A 18 -7.04 3.38 2.45
C LEU A 18 -6.66 4.36 1.33
N LEU A 19 -5.64 4.02 0.54
CA LEU A 19 -5.13 4.87 -0.53
C LEU A 19 -6.13 5.02 -1.68
N ILE A 20 -6.88 3.97 -2.02
CA ILE A 20 -7.98 4.06 -3.00
C ILE A 20 -8.99 5.10 -2.55
N PHE A 21 -9.44 5.07 -1.30
CA PHE A 21 -10.43 6.04 -0.81
C PHE A 21 -9.86 7.46 -0.66
N LEU A 22 -8.57 7.60 -0.36
CA LEU A 22 -7.92 8.92 -0.33
C LEU A 22 -7.76 9.51 -1.73
N MET A 23 -7.42 8.69 -2.74
CA MET A 23 -7.20 9.14 -4.11
C MET A 23 -8.51 9.31 -4.90
N HIS A 24 -9.49 8.46 -4.63
CA HIS A 24 -10.79 8.39 -5.32
C HIS A 24 -11.92 8.37 -4.29
N PRO A 25 -12.18 9.50 -3.61
CA PRO A 25 -13.27 9.57 -2.64
C PRO A 25 -14.64 9.33 -3.28
N ASP A 26 -14.79 9.67 -4.56
CA ASP A 26 -15.98 9.38 -5.37
C ASP A 26 -16.23 7.88 -5.57
N MET A 27 -15.27 7.02 -5.22
CA MET A 27 -15.49 5.57 -5.20
C MET A 27 -16.44 5.12 -4.08
N LEU A 28 -16.72 5.98 -3.08
CA LEU A 28 -17.72 5.75 -2.04
C LEU A 28 -19.14 6.14 -2.50
N SER A 29 -19.27 7.14 -3.38
CA SER A 29 -20.56 7.60 -3.88
C SER A 29 -20.95 6.95 -5.20
N ASP A 30 -20.01 6.89 -6.16
CA ASP A 30 -20.24 6.52 -7.57
C ASP A 30 -19.19 5.50 -8.06
N PRO A 31 -19.09 4.31 -7.42
CA PRO A 31 -18.03 3.33 -7.70
C PRO A 31 -18.00 2.86 -9.16
N THR A 32 -19.16 2.65 -9.77
CA THR A 32 -19.26 2.19 -11.17
C THR A 32 -18.72 3.23 -12.15
N ILE A 33 -19.01 4.51 -11.92
CA ILE A 33 -18.52 5.60 -12.77
C ILE A 33 -17.00 5.72 -12.64
N ARG A 34 -16.48 5.70 -11.40
CA ARG A 34 -15.04 5.72 -11.15
C ARG A 34 -14.33 4.54 -11.84
N LEU A 35 -14.87 3.33 -11.73
CA LEU A 35 -14.32 2.15 -12.40
C LEU A 35 -14.31 2.30 -13.92
N GLY A 36 -15.41 2.80 -14.52
CA GLY A 36 -15.46 3.12 -15.95
C GLY A 36 -14.38 4.11 -16.36
N LEU A 37 -14.21 5.20 -15.62
CA LEU A 37 -13.17 6.20 -15.87
C LEU A 37 -11.75 5.63 -15.76
N MET A 38 -11.50 4.70 -14.83
CA MET A 38 -10.21 4.02 -14.71
C MET A 38 -9.95 3.07 -15.89
N GLN A 39 -10.99 2.39 -16.37
CA GLN A 39 -10.90 1.50 -17.52
C GLN A 39 -10.63 2.28 -18.81
N ASP A 40 -11.37 3.36 -19.06
CA ASP A 40 -11.23 4.20 -20.24
C ASP A 40 -9.82 4.81 -20.34
N LYS A 41 -9.23 5.15 -19.18
CA LYS A 41 -7.88 5.70 -19.10
C LYS A 41 -6.78 4.63 -19.00
N ALA A 42 -7.12 3.34 -19.11
CA ALA A 42 -6.21 2.20 -18.89
C ALA A 42 -5.42 2.27 -17.57
N ASN A 43 -5.99 2.94 -16.56
CA ASN A 43 -5.32 3.26 -15.31
C ASN A 43 -5.75 2.34 -14.16
N TYR A 44 -6.44 1.22 -14.41
CA TYR A 44 -6.94 0.31 -13.34
C TYR A 44 -5.84 -0.25 -12.41
N ILE A 45 -4.58 -0.29 -12.87
CA ILE A 45 -3.43 -0.78 -12.08
C ILE A 45 -2.83 0.30 -11.18
N HIS A 46 -3.10 1.58 -11.43
CA HIS A 46 -2.43 2.67 -10.72
C HIS A 46 -2.56 2.62 -9.19
N PRO A 47 -3.70 2.24 -8.57
CA PRO A 47 -3.79 2.21 -7.11
C PRO A 47 -2.93 1.08 -6.52
N LEU A 48 -2.81 -0.04 -7.26
CA LEU A 48 -1.94 -1.16 -6.89
C LEU A 48 -0.48 -0.72 -6.92
N LEU A 49 -0.01 -0.12 -8.02
CA LEU A 49 1.38 0.34 -8.13
C LEU A 49 1.72 1.41 -7.10
N TYR A 50 0.81 2.37 -6.89
CA TYR A 50 1.01 3.42 -5.90
C TYR A 50 1.15 2.83 -4.48
N THR A 51 0.26 1.90 -4.13
CA THR A 51 0.34 1.18 -2.84
C THR A 51 1.64 0.40 -2.72
N PHE A 52 2.09 -0.26 -3.80
CA PHE A 52 3.37 -0.96 -3.82
C PHE A 52 4.55 -0.04 -3.51
N PHE A 53 4.64 1.12 -4.13
CA PHE A 53 5.72 2.07 -3.84
C PHE A 53 5.66 2.62 -2.42
N VAL A 54 4.47 2.97 -1.92
CA VAL A 54 4.30 3.42 -0.53
C VAL A 54 4.73 2.33 0.44
N TYR A 55 4.29 1.09 0.21
CA TYR A 55 4.64 -0.04 1.03
C TYR A 55 6.15 -0.36 0.99
N LEU A 56 6.79 -0.20 -0.18
CA LEU A 56 8.23 -0.35 -0.35
C LEU A 56 9.00 0.69 0.47
N ILE A 57 8.55 1.95 0.48
CA ILE A 57 9.14 3.00 1.33
C ILE A 57 9.02 2.63 2.81
N LEU A 58 7.83 2.19 3.26
CA LEU A 58 7.61 1.73 4.64
C LEU A 58 8.48 0.53 5.00
N PHE A 59 8.74 -0.37 4.04
CA PHE A 59 9.66 -1.49 4.22
C PHE A 59 11.09 -0.99 4.45
N PHE A 60 11.60 -0.08 3.63
CA PHE A 60 12.94 0.49 3.82
C PHE A 60 13.07 1.25 5.14
N LEU A 61 12.06 2.01 5.54
CA LEU A 61 12.04 2.68 6.84
C LEU A 61 12.13 1.68 8.01
N ARG A 62 11.39 0.57 7.95
CA ARG A 62 11.48 -0.54 8.93
C ARG A 62 12.86 -1.21 8.94
N ALA A 63 13.47 -1.37 7.76
CA ALA A 63 14.79 -1.98 7.64
C ALA A 63 15.87 -1.06 8.25
N ILE A 64 15.83 0.24 7.95
CA ILE A 64 16.76 1.23 8.49
C ILE A 64 16.61 1.36 10.00
N SER A 65 15.39 1.47 10.52
CA SER A 65 15.17 1.57 11.96
C SER A 65 15.64 0.32 12.71
N GLY A 66 15.38 -0.87 12.16
CA GLY A 66 15.88 -2.13 12.70
C GLY A 66 17.40 -2.25 12.65
N PHE A 67 18.04 -1.72 11.61
CA PHE A 67 19.51 -1.67 11.52
C PHE A 67 20.12 -0.73 12.56
N ILE A 68 19.56 0.48 12.70
CA ILE A 68 19.99 1.46 13.69
C ILE A 68 19.85 0.89 15.10
N ALA A 69 18.69 0.31 15.46
CA ALA A 69 18.46 -0.28 16.77
C ALA A 69 19.52 -1.33 17.14
N LYS A 70 19.87 -2.21 16.19
CA LYS A 70 20.92 -3.23 16.38
C LYS A 70 22.31 -2.66 16.59
N LEU A 71 22.63 -1.51 15.98
CA LEU A 71 23.91 -0.84 16.21
C LEU A 71 24.00 -0.24 17.63
N PHE A 72 22.87 0.22 18.17
CA PHE A 72 22.81 0.75 19.54
C PHE A 72 22.76 -0.34 20.61
N GLU A 73 22.10 -1.49 20.36
CA GLU A 73 22.09 -2.63 21.29
C GLU A 73 23.45 -3.35 21.41
N LYS A 74 24.34 -3.20 20.42
CA LYS A 74 25.69 -3.79 20.43
C LYS A 74 26.77 -2.88 21.07
N LYS A 75 26.39 -1.69 21.53
CA LYS A 75 27.27 -0.77 22.27
C LYS A 75 27.01 -0.90 23.77
#